data_AF-A0A7C7SWW2-F1
#
_entry.id   AF-A0A7C7SWW2-F1
#
_cell.length_a   1.000
_cell.length_b   1.000
_cell.length_c   1.000
_cell.angle_alpha   90.00
_cell.angle_beta   90.00
_cell.angle_gamma   90.00
#
_symmetry.space_group_name_H-M   'P 1'
#
loop_
_entity.id
_entity.type
_entity.pdbx_description
1 polymer ?
#
loop_
_entity_poly.entity_id
_entity_poly.type
_entity_poly.pdbx_seq_one_letter_code
_entity_poly.pdbx_strand_id
1 'polypeptide(L)'
;MTKNRPLCGRVQRRQFLSDIGMGFTGLALASMLNNDGRATASERRASPNGDPHFKPKAKSVIWYFMLGGTSHLESFDHKPALNKYAGKTIDESPYRTAILNSKFYRKNVRDFAGTPRALMSTLFPLQIGFQKRGQSGIDVSDWWPHVGNCIDDIAVVRSMWTTDNDHAAQLQFHTGRHIFDGFYPAIGSWVHYGLGSLNDNLPKFVVMGPPPGDCCGGAGAHDGSYLGPEHSGVSLAINRSEPLPFGTPGNNITLAERRDQLNLLDRLNSVAGVDYPDDAQLRARIKSYELAFRMQMSVPEIVRIEDETSTTKEMYGLNDPACATVGRQSLAARRLVERGVRFVQIYDNGWDAHSKLKQNHSTRCKAVDQPIGALLTDLKQRGLLDETIVVWATEFGRTPGSERSDGRDHHPYGFTVWMAGGGLKGGITHGATDEIGFHAAENRHYVTDLHATLLHQLGIDPRRLEVPGHKRLDIDFGEPIREIIA
;
A
#
# COMPACT_ATOMS: atom_id res chain seq x y z
N MET A 1 76.17 0.24 21.33
CA MET A 1 75.44 1.33 21.99
C MET A 1 73.98 1.26 21.59
N THR A 2 73.16 0.71 22.49
CA THR A 2 71.70 0.60 22.40
C THR A 2 71.05 1.95 22.70
N LYS A 3 70.18 2.45 21.80
CA LYS A 3 69.34 3.63 22.10
C LYS A 3 67.97 3.16 22.61
N ASN A 4 67.70 3.53 23.86
CA ASN A 4 66.45 3.33 24.60
C ASN A 4 65.21 3.80 23.83
N ARG A 5 64.18 2.95 23.78
CA ARG A 5 62.77 3.38 23.70
C ARG A 5 62.26 3.64 25.13
N PRO A 6 61.53 4.71 25.42
CA PRO A 6 60.75 4.77 26.64
C PRO A 6 59.39 4.07 26.41
N LEU A 7 59.07 3.16 27.32
CA LEU A 7 57.72 2.62 27.56
C LEU A 7 56.93 3.61 28.45
N CYS A 8 55.62 3.67 28.23
CA CYS A 8 54.54 4.31 29.02
C CYS A 8 54.31 5.84 28.94
N GLY A 9 53.11 6.21 28.48
CA GLY A 9 52.15 6.83 29.41
C GLY A 9 51.88 8.33 29.37
N ARG A 10 51.77 8.99 28.20
CA ARG A 10 51.10 10.31 28.13
C ARG A 10 50.17 10.43 26.94
N VAL A 11 48.91 10.03 27.14
CA VAL A 11 47.81 10.56 26.32
C VAL A 11 47.79 12.07 26.57
N GLN A 12 47.95 12.89 25.53
CA GLN A 12 47.91 14.34 25.72
C GLN A 12 46.56 14.73 26.31
N ARG A 13 46.53 15.65 27.27
CA ARG A 13 45.30 16.08 27.97
C ARG A 13 44.17 16.48 26.99
N ARG A 14 44.55 17.02 25.82
CA ARG A 14 43.63 17.38 24.73
C ARG A 14 43.09 16.16 23.97
N GLN A 15 43.91 15.14 23.77
CA GLN A 15 43.51 13.84 23.21
C GLN A 15 42.57 13.09 24.18
N PHE A 16 42.90 13.07 25.47
CA PHE A 16 42.05 12.46 26.51
C PHE A 16 40.68 13.13 26.62
N LEU A 17 40.64 14.47 26.58
CA LEU A 17 39.37 15.22 26.59
C LEU A 17 38.59 15.09 25.26
N SER A 18 39.27 14.89 24.13
CA SER A 18 38.63 14.56 22.86
C SER A 18 38.03 13.15 22.89
N ASP A 19 38.78 12.15 23.34
CA ASP A 19 38.37 10.75 23.32
C ASP A 19 37.28 10.44 24.37
N ILE A 20 37.30 11.12 25.53
CA ILE A 20 36.29 10.91 26.59
C ILE A 20 35.15 11.93 26.52
N GLY A 21 35.44 13.18 26.20
CA GLY A 21 34.45 14.27 26.16
C GLY A 21 33.71 14.40 24.84
N MET A 22 34.29 13.91 23.72
CA MET A 22 33.67 13.84 22.41
C MET A 22 33.48 12.40 21.89
N GLY A 23 33.87 11.36 22.63
CA GLY A 23 33.67 9.98 22.18
C GLY A 23 32.18 9.60 22.13
N PHE A 24 31.48 9.73 23.25
CA PHE A 24 30.06 9.33 23.34
C PHE A 24 29.12 10.38 22.73
N THR A 25 29.39 11.66 22.98
CA THR A 25 28.69 12.79 22.35
C THR A 25 29.02 12.90 20.87
N GLY A 26 30.22 12.53 20.44
CA GLY A 26 30.59 12.45 19.03
C GLY A 26 30.02 11.22 18.34
N LEU A 27 29.78 10.10 19.02
CA LEU A 27 28.99 8.98 18.51
C LEU A 27 27.52 9.37 18.34
N ALA A 28 26.93 10.04 19.33
CA ALA A 28 25.57 10.56 19.24
C ALA A 28 25.47 11.63 18.14
N LEU A 29 26.41 12.57 18.08
CA LEU A 29 26.47 13.61 17.04
C LEU A 29 26.78 13.01 15.67
N ALA A 30 27.64 12.00 15.55
CA ALA A 30 27.92 11.32 14.29
C ALA A 30 26.72 10.48 13.85
N SER A 31 26.00 9.83 14.78
CA SER A 31 24.73 9.15 14.49
C SER A 31 23.67 10.15 14.04
N MET A 32 23.55 11.30 14.71
CA MET A 32 22.65 12.39 14.31
C MET A 32 23.05 13.00 12.97
N LEU A 33 24.34 13.29 12.73
CA LEU A 33 24.85 13.83 11.47
C LEU A 33 24.75 12.81 10.32
N ASN A 34 24.86 11.51 10.61
CA ASN A 34 24.64 10.44 9.64
C ASN A 34 23.14 10.29 9.32
N ASN A 35 22.27 10.41 10.34
CA ASN A 35 20.82 10.45 10.15
C ASN A 35 20.37 11.73 9.40
N ASP A 36 21.07 12.87 9.61
CA ASP A 36 20.85 14.14 8.91
C ASP A 36 21.55 14.19 7.53
N GLY A 37 22.20 13.10 7.09
CA GLY A 37 22.86 13.01 5.78
C GLY A 37 24.09 13.91 5.59
N ARG A 38 24.68 14.46 6.66
CA ARG A 38 25.81 15.42 6.60
C ARG A 38 27.20 14.78 6.61
N ALA A 39 27.30 13.47 6.81
CA ALA A 39 28.58 12.77 6.98
C ALA A 39 29.24 12.21 5.69
N THR A 40 28.68 12.45 4.50
CA THR A 40 29.22 11.89 3.23
C THR A 40 29.49 12.97 2.18
N ALA A 41 30.57 13.74 2.36
CA ALA A 41 31.20 14.48 1.27
C ALA A 41 32.10 13.54 0.46
N SER A 42 31.48 12.67 -0.34
CA SER A 42 32.14 11.89 -1.39
C SER A 42 31.08 11.53 -2.42
N GLU A 43 31.33 11.85 -3.68
CA GLU A 43 30.47 11.67 -4.86
C GLU A 43 30.10 10.20 -5.17
N ARG A 44 29.41 9.53 -4.25
CA ARG A 44 28.59 8.34 -4.52
C ARG A 44 27.16 8.84 -4.61
N ARG A 45 26.43 8.49 -5.69
CA ARG A 45 24.98 8.78 -5.82
C ARG A 45 24.30 8.44 -4.48
N ALA A 46 23.90 9.48 -3.76
CA ALA A 46 23.56 9.35 -2.36
C ALA A 46 22.22 8.62 -2.25
N SER A 47 22.18 7.58 -1.42
CA SER A 47 20.92 7.02 -0.93
C SER A 47 20.03 8.16 -0.41
N PRO A 48 18.69 8.06 -0.53
CA PRO A 48 17.79 9.11 -0.07
C PRO A 48 18.10 9.50 1.37
N ASN A 49 18.20 10.80 1.64
CA ASN A 49 18.42 11.32 3.00
C ASN A 49 17.15 11.24 3.88
N GLY A 50 16.04 10.74 3.31
CA GLY A 50 14.75 10.61 3.98
C GLY A 50 13.88 11.87 3.93
N ASP A 51 14.38 12.97 3.40
CA ASP A 51 13.58 14.18 3.24
C ASP A 51 12.77 14.15 1.94
N PRO A 52 11.55 14.72 1.92
CA PRO A 52 10.84 14.98 0.68
C PRO A 52 11.70 15.80 -0.29
N HIS A 53 11.70 15.41 -1.56
CA HIS A 53 12.37 16.13 -2.65
C HIS A 53 11.73 17.51 -2.92
N PHE A 54 10.47 17.70 -2.56
CA PHE A 54 9.73 18.96 -2.60
C PHE A 54 8.61 18.96 -1.55
N LYS A 55 7.93 20.10 -1.35
CA LYS A 55 6.92 20.26 -0.29
C LYS A 55 5.79 19.23 -0.45
N PRO A 56 5.61 18.29 0.50
CA PRO A 56 4.58 17.28 0.40
C PRO A 56 3.19 17.86 0.71
N LYS A 57 2.16 17.22 0.17
CA LYS A 57 0.75 17.42 0.50
C LYS A 57 0.21 16.36 1.46
N ALA A 58 0.82 15.18 1.47
CA ALA A 58 0.49 14.09 2.37
C ALA A 58 1.75 13.61 3.13
N LYS A 59 1.53 13.08 4.33
CA LYS A 59 2.56 12.45 5.17
C LYS A 59 2.49 10.92 5.11
N SER A 60 1.28 10.38 4.92
CA SER A 60 0.99 8.96 5.04
C SER A 60 0.00 8.47 3.98
N VAL A 61 0.02 7.16 3.73
CA VAL A 61 -0.92 6.47 2.84
C VAL A 61 -1.58 5.31 3.59
N ILE A 62 -2.91 5.19 3.48
CA ILE A 62 -3.66 3.99 3.83
C ILE A 62 -4.13 3.37 2.51
N TRP A 63 -3.67 2.15 2.24
CA TRP A 63 -3.90 1.46 0.98
C TRP A 63 -4.76 0.22 1.22
N TYR A 64 -6.02 0.29 0.79
CA TYR A 64 -6.91 -0.86 0.72
C TYR A 64 -6.77 -1.55 -0.62
N PHE A 65 -6.59 -2.87 -0.57
CA PHE A 65 -6.49 -3.69 -1.76
C PHE A 65 -7.44 -4.89 -1.70
N MET A 66 -8.40 -4.91 -2.62
CA MET A 66 -9.42 -5.94 -2.74
C MET A 66 -8.90 -7.06 -3.66
N LEU A 67 -8.51 -8.18 -3.07
CA LEU A 67 -7.92 -9.33 -3.76
C LEU A 67 -9.02 -10.14 -4.45
N GLY A 68 -8.84 -10.35 -5.76
CA GLY A 68 -9.78 -11.07 -6.60
C GLY A 68 -10.60 -10.19 -7.54
N GLY A 69 -10.20 -8.97 -7.87
CA GLY A 69 -10.83 -8.24 -8.97
C GLY A 69 -12.26 -7.76 -8.68
N THR A 70 -12.42 -6.73 -7.84
CA THR A 70 -13.73 -6.12 -7.59
C THR A 70 -14.37 -5.64 -8.89
N SER A 71 -15.67 -5.91 -9.06
CA SER A 71 -16.38 -5.44 -10.24
C SER A 71 -16.58 -3.94 -10.16
N HIS A 72 -15.89 -3.21 -11.04
CA HIS A 72 -16.06 -1.76 -11.18
C HIS A 72 -17.50 -1.42 -11.63
N LEU A 73 -18.10 -2.29 -12.43
CA LEU A 73 -19.47 -2.17 -12.97
C LEU A 73 -20.54 -2.16 -11.88
N GLU A 74 -20.35 -2.94 -10.81
CA GLU A 74 -21.25 -3.00 -9.67
C GLU A 74 -20.80 -2.10 -8.49
N SER A 75 -19.78 -1.28 -8.67
CA SER A 75 -19.25 -0.42 -7.60
C SER A 75 -19.34 1.06 -7.95
N PHE A 76 -18.45 1.55 -8.80
CA PHE A 76 -18.22 2.99 -9.01
C PHE A 76 -18.29 3.42 -10.47
N ASP A 77 -18.66 2.52 -11.39
CA ASP A 77 -18.74 2.78 -12.82
C ASP A 77 -20.07 2.29 -13.40
N HIS A 78 -21.11 3.11 -13.23
CA HIS A 78 -22.48 2.78 -13.61
C HIS A 78 -22.63 2.69 -15.14
N LYS A 79 -22.98 1.50 -15.65
CA LYS A 79 -23.23 1.26 -17.09
C LYS A 79 -24.67 0.80 -17.37
N PRO A 80 -25.64 1.72 -17.50
CA PRO A 80 -27.03 1.40 -17.84
C PRO A 80 -27.20 0.58 -19.12
N ALA A 81 -26.25 0.68 -20.06
CA ALA A 81 -26.23 -0.09 -21.28
C ALA A 81 -26.25 -1.62 -21.03
N LEU A 82 -25.60 -2.10 -19.97
CA LEU A 82 -25.60 -3.52 -19.61
C LEU A 82 -26.99 -4.05 -19.28
N ASN A 83 -27.84 -3.22 -18.67
CA ASN A 83 -29.24 -3.58 -18.41
C ASN A 83 -30.07 -3.52 -19.70
N LYS A 84 -29.86 -2.50 -20.52
CA LYS A 84 -30.61 -2.29 -21.77
C LYS A 84 -30.38 -3.41 -22.79
N TYR A 85 -29.14 -3.92 -22.88
CA TYR A 85 -28.74 -4.94 -23.83
C TYR A 85 -28.45 -6.30 -23.16
N ALA A 86 -28.99 -6.51 -21.96
CA ALA A 86 -28.82 -7.75 -21.20
C ALA A 86 -29.19 -8.99 -22.04
N GLY A 87 -28.33 -10.00 -22.01
CA GLY A 87 -28.52 -11.26 -22.74
C GLY A 87 -28.15 -11.22 -24.22
N LYS A 88 -27.88 -10.04 -24.79
CA LYS A 88 -27.32 -9.94 -26.15
C LYS A 88 -25.81 -10.17 -26.13
N THR A 89 -25.27 -10.69 -27.23
CA THR A 89 -23.83 -10.71 -27.45
C THR A 89 -23.30 -9.30 -27.78
N ILE A 90 -22.01 -9.07 -27.56
CA ILE A 90 -21.33 -7.82 -27.99
C ILE A 90 -21.53 -7.59 -29.49
N ASP A 91 -21.51 -8.64 -30.30
CA ASP A 91 -21.75 -8.57 -31.75
C ASP A 91 -23.17 -8.11 -32.11
N GLU A 92 -24.19 -8.50 -31.34
CA GLU A 92 -25.59 -8.10 -31.50
C GLU A 92 -25.90 -6.72 -30.88
N SER A 93 -24.94 -6.16 -30.14
CA SER A 93 -25.03 -4.86 -29.50
C SER A 93 -24.52 -3.74 -30.41
N PRO A 94 -24.91 -2.48 -30.20
CA PRO A 94 -24.34 -1.35 -30.95
C PRO A 94 -22.84 -1.13 -30.67
N TYR A 95 -22.28 -1.82 -29.68
CA TYR A 95 -20.90 -1.62 -29.21
C TYR A 95 -19.87 -2.53 -29.91
N ARG A 96 -20.30 -3.44 -30.80
CA ARG A 96 -19.43 -4.36 -31.53
C ARG A 96 -18.14 -3.72 -32.02
N THR A 97 -18.27 -2.63 -32.80
CA THR A 97 -17.13 -1.93 -33.40
C THR A 97 -16.23 -1.27 -32.34
N ALA A 98 -16.83 -0.66 -31.32
CA ALA A 98 -16.08 0.00 -30.24
C ALA A 98 -15.24 -1.00 -29.43
N ILE A 99 -15.72 -2.23 -29.26
CA ILE A 99 -15.03 -3.27 -28.49
C ILE A 99 -14.08 -4.09 -29.36
N LEU A 100 -14.59 -4.77 -30.39
CA LEU A 100 -13.83 -5.77 -31.15
C LEU A 100 -12.79 -5.15 -32.07
N ASN A 101 -13.01 -3.91 -32.52
CA ASN A 101 -12.04 -3.17 -33.33
C ASN A 101 -11.23 -2.16 -32.51
N SER A 102 -11.34 -2.19 -31.18
CA SER A 102 -10.53 -1.35 -30.30
C SER A 102 -9.05 -1.63 -30.53
N LYS A 103 -8.27 -0.56 -30.71
CA LYS A 103 -6.79 -0.65 -30.77
C LYS A 103 -6.14 -1.18 -29.50
N PHE A 104 -6.91 -1.30 -28.41
CA PHE A 104 -6.44 -1.76 -27.10
C PHE A 104 -6.79 -3.23 -26.83
N TYR A 105 -7.75 -3.80 -27.56
CA TYR A 105 -8.17 -5.18 -27.34
C TYR A 105 -7.01 -6.14 -27.58
N ARG A 106 -6.70 -6.96 -26.57
CA ARG A 106 -5.58 -7.92 -26.53
C ARG A 106 -4.16 -7.39 -26.79
N LYS A 107 -3.97 -6.10 -27.08
CA LYS A 107 -2.66 -5.54 -27.44
C LYS A 107 -1.66 -5.57 -26.28
N ASN A 108 -2.17 -5.32 -25.07
CA ASN A 108 -1.34 -5.17 -23.86
C ASN A 108 -1.48 -6.34 -22.90
N VAL A 109 -2.27 -7.38 -23.23
CA VAL A 109 -2.48 -8.51 -22.33
C VAL A 109 -1.33 -9.49 -22.43
N ARG A 110 -0.80 -9.88 -21.27
CA ARG A 110 0.23 -10.91 -21.14
C ARG A 110 -0.41 -12.10 -20.45
N ASP A 111 -0.86 -13.07 -21.25
CA ASP A 111 -1.54 -14.26 -20.76
C ASP A 111 -0.58 -15.13 -19.91
N PHE A 112 -0.91 -15.35 -18.62
CA PHE A 112 -0.07 -16.15 -17.72
C PHE A 112 0.11 -17.61 -18.20
N ALA A 113 -0.95 -18.20 -18.77
CA ALA A 113 -0.97 -19.59 -19.23
C ALA A 113 -0.69 -19.77 -20.73
N GLY A 114 -0.30 -18.71 -21.45
CA GLY A 114 -0.03 -18.73 -22.90
C GLY A 114 -1.25 -18.99 -23.80
N THR A 115 -2.40 -19.37 -23.23
CA THR A 115 -3.67 -19.51 -23.95
C THR A 115 -4.52 -18.27 -23.69
N PRO A 116 -4.93 -17.54 -24.74
CA PRO A 116 -5.86 -16.43 -24.65
C PRO A 116 -7.12 -16.78 -23.86
N ARG A 117 -7.42 -16.02 -22.79
CA ARG A 117 -8.76 -16.08 -22.17
C ARG A 117 -9.84 -15.77 -23.20
N ALA A 118 -10.94 -16.52 -23.14
CA ALA A 118 -12.07 -16.35 -24.05
C ALA A 118 -12.79 -15.02 -23.79
N LEU A 119 -13.32 -14.40 -24.84
CA LEU A 119 -14.16 -13.21 -24.70
C LEU A 119 -15.51 -13.58 -24.10
N MET A 120 -15.86 -13.01 -22.95
CA MET A 120 -17.21 -13.10 -22.38
C MET A 120 -18.15 -12.21 -23.20
N SER A 121 -18.71 -12.77 -24.28
CA SER A 121 -19.43 -12.00 -25.29
C SER A 121 -20.87 -11.67 -24.91
N THR A 122 -21.53 -12.46 -24.06
CA THR A 122 -22.93 -12.22 -23.67
C THR A 122 -23.02 -11.21 -22.52
N LEU A 123 -23.61 -10.04 -22.78
CA LEU A 123 -23.73 -8.94 -21.83
C LEU A 123 -24.55 -9.35 -20.60
N PHE A 124 -23.97 -9.15 -19.42
CA PHE A 124 -24.57 -9.49 -18.14
C PHE A 124 -25.06 -8.21 -17.44
N PRO A 125 -26.35 -8.13 -17.07
CA PRO A 125 -26.91 -6.93 -16.45
C PRO A 125 -26.23 -6.62 -15.11
N LEU A 126 -26.39 -5.39 -14.64
CA LEU A 126 -25.93 -4.97 -13.32
C LEU A 126 -26.72 -5.73 -12.24
N GLN A 127 -26.02 -6.16 -11.19
CA GLN A 127 -26.61 -6.97 -10.12
C GLN A 127 -27.16 -6.15 -8.95
N ILE A 128 -26.98 -4.82 -9.01
CA ILE A 128 -27.30 -3.87 -7.95
C ILE A 128 -27.76 -2.53 -8.56
N GLY A 129 -28.54 -1.77 -7.78
CA GLY A 129 -28.95 -0.41 -8.12
C GLY A 129 -27.84 0.62 -7.90
N PHE A 130 -28.05 1.83 -8.42
CA PHE A 130 -27.15 2.96 -8.29
C PHE A 130 -27.92 4.20 -7.85
N GLN A 131 -27.26 5.02 -7.06
CA GLN A 131 -27.78 6.30 -6.61
C GLN A 131 -26.73 7.39 -6.80
N LYS A 132 -27.22 8.59 -7.12
CA LYS A 132 -26.43 9.81 -7.09
C LYS A 132 -26.10 10.12 -5.62
N ARG A 133 -24.80 10.16 -5.29
CA ARG A 133 -24.32 10.44 -3.93
C ARG A 133 -23.62 11.80 -3.85
N GLY A 134 -23.64 12.38 -2.66
CA GLY A 134 -23.00 13.65 -2.36
C GLY A 134 -23.56 14.83 -3.16
N GLN A 135 -22.88 15.96 -3.05
CA GLN A 135 -23.12 17.17 -3.86
C GLN A 135 -22.57 17.01 -5.28
N SER A 136 -21.53 16.19 -5.45
CA SER A 136 -20.92 15.84 -6.73
C SER A 136 -21.85 15.05 -7.66
N GLY A 137 -22.85 14.36 -7.13
CA GLY A 137 -23.79 13.57 -7.93
C GLY A 137 -23.12 12.43 -8.67
N ILE A 138 -22.06 11.86 -8.10
CA ILE A 138 -21.40 10.67 -8.65
C ILE A 138 -22.30 9.46 -8.40
N ASP A 139 -22.49 8.63 -9.43
CA ASP A 139 -23.22 7.37 -9.30
C ASP A 139 -22.37 6.36 -8.53
N VAL A 140 -22.93 5.89 -7.41
CA VAL A 140 -22.34 4.85 -6.56
C VAL A 140 -23.40 3.78 -6.32
N SER A 141 -22.99 2.51 -6.34
CA SER A 141 -23.94 1.42 -6.17
C SER A 141 -24.51 1.35 -4.75
N ASP A 142 -25.69 0.75 -4.62
CA ASP A 142 -26.38 0.59 -3.34
C ASP A 142 -25.65 -0.33 -2.34
N TRP A 143 -24.57 -1.00 -2.78
CA TRP A 143 -23.67 -1.76 -1.91
C TRP A 143 -22.66 -0.90 -1.14
N TRP A 144 -22.48 0.37 -1.52
CA TRP A 144 -21.53 1.28 -0.90
C TRP A 144 -22.20 2.50 -0.24
N PRO A 145 -23.18 2.32 0.67
CA PRO A 145 -23.86 3.45 1.31
C PRO A 145 -22.94 4.32 2.17
N HIS A 146 -21.96 3.75 2.88
CA HIS A 146 -21.09 4.49 3.80
C HIS A 146 -19.95 5.19 3.06
N VAL A 147 -19.29 4.53 2.12
CA VAL A 147 -18.30 5.17 1.23
C VAL A 147 -18.98 6.19 0.33
N GLY A 148 -20.20 5.90 -0.15
CA GLY A 148 -21.02 6.84 -0.92
C GLY A 148 -21.32 8.14 -0.17
N ASN A 149 -21.46 8.12 1.16
CA ASN A 149 -21.61 9.34 1.96
C ASN A 149 -20.35 10.21 2.01
N CYS A 150 -19.19 9.65 1.65
CA CYS A 150 -17.90 10.35 1.60
C CYS A 150 -17.49 10.73 0.17
N ILE A 151 -18.37 10.56 -0.83
CA ILE A 151 -17.99 10.66 -2.24
C ILE A 151 -17.47 12.04 -2.65
N ASP A 152 -17.90 13.10 -1.94
CA ASP A 152 -17.44 14.47 -2.18
C ASP A 152 -15.98 14.71 -1.73
N ASP A 153 -15.39 13.78 -0.96
CA ASP A 153 -13.97 13.77 -0.58
C ASP A 153 -13.14 12.82 -1.46
N ILE A 154 -13.77 12.11 -2.41
CA ILE A 154 -13.16 11.04 -3.19
C ILE A 154 -12.95 11.46 -4.65
N ALA A 155 -11.77 11.18 -5.19
CA ALA A 155 -11.46 11.18 -6.62
C ALA A 155 -11.61 9.75 -7.18
N VAL A 156 -12.62 9.53 -8.03
CA VAL A 156 -12.84 8.24 -8.69
C VAL A 156 -12.07 8.22 -10.02
N VAL A 157 -11.18 7.25 -10.22
CA VAL A 157 -10.44 7.05 -11.49
C VAL A 157 -11.00 5.83 -12.20
N ARG A 158 -11.78 6.04 -13.27
CA ARG A 158 -12.50 4.96 -14.00
C ARG A 158 -11.70 4.35 -15.15
N SER A 159 -10.52 4.86 -15.43
CA SER A 159 -9.76 4.55 -16.65
C SER A 159 -8.46 3.79 -16.38
N MET A 160 -8.41 2.99 -15.31
CA MET A 160 -7.26 2.15 -15.00
C MET A 160 -7.19 0.94 -15.94
N TRP A 161 -5.98 0.50 -16.27
CA TRP A 161 -5.74 -0.76 -17.00
C TRP A 161 -4.45 -1.45 -16.53
N THR A 162 -4.40 -2.77 -16.67
CA THR A 162 -3.24 -3.63 -16.36
C THR A 162 -2.90 -4.52 -17.56
N THR A 163 -1.82 -5.30 -17.47
CA THR A 163 -1.46 -6.25 -18.53
C THR A 163 -1.77 -7.70 -18.16
N ASP A 164 -1.77 -8.02 -16.87
CA ASP A 164 -2.04 -9.36 -16.38
C ASP A 164 -3.54 -9.62 -16.30
N ASN A 165 -3.99 -10.73 -16.89
CA ASN A 165 -5.38 -11.15 -16.92
C ASN A 165 -5.71 -12.26 -15.89
N ASP A 166 -4.78 -12.53 -14.98
CA ASP A 166 -4.94 -13.44 -13.86
C ASP A 166 -4.45 -12.80 -12.56
N HIS A 167 -4.56 -13.51 -11.44
CA HIS A 167 -4.31 -12.93 -10.13
C HIS A 167 -2.86 -12.53 -9.87
N ALA A 168 -1.91 -12.86 -10.75
CA ALA A 168 -0.58 -12.25 -10.74
C ALA A 168 -0.62 -10.73 -11.02
N ALA A 169 -1.76 -10.20 -11.47
CA ALA A 169 -2.10 -8.77 -11.44
C ALA A 169 -1.98 -8.15 -10.04
N GLN A 170 -2.12 -8.94 -8.97
CA GLN A 170 -1.89 -8.49 -7.59
C GLN A 170 -0.45 -7.98 -7.42
N LEU A 171 0.54 -8.78 -7.84
CA LEU A 171 1.94 -8.34 -7.84
C LEU A 171 2.14 -7.10 -8.72
N GLN A 172 1.54 -7.12 -9.92
CA GLN A 172 1.67 -6.03 -10.87
C GLN A 172 1.15 -4.71 -10.32
N PHE A 173 0.02 -4.71 -9.64
CA PHE A 173 -0.57 -3.49 -9.13
C PHE A 173 0.30 -2.84 -8.04
N HIS A 174 1.02 -3.63 -7.25
CA HIS A 174 1.90 -3.13 -6.19
C HIS A 174 3.28 -2.72 -6.67
N THR A 175 3.79 -3.34 -7.75
CA THR A 175 5.17 -3.16 -8.21
C THR A 175 5.29 -2.40 -9.53
N GLY A 176 4.18 -2.28 -10.27
CA GLY A 176 4.16 -1.80 -11.65
C GLY A 176 4.60 -2.82 -12.69
N ARG A 177 4.97 -4.04 -12.28
CA ARG A 177 5.66 -5.02 -13.12
C ARG A 177 4.91 -6.34 -13.21
N HIS A 178 4.87 -6.90 -14.41
CA HIS A 178 4.27 -8.22 -14.61
C HIS A 178 5.12 -9.29 -13.91
N ILE A 179 4.51 -10.39 -13.46
CA ILE A 179 5.24 -11.46 -12.75
C ILE A 179 6.43 -12.03 -13.55
N PHE A 180 6.28 -12.10 -14.88
CA PHE A 180 7.34 -12.51 -15.81
C PHE A 180 8.52 -11.53 -15.94
N ASP A 181 8.36 -10.29 -15.47
CA ASP A 181 9.47 -9.35 -15.42
C ASP A 181 10.35 -9.58 -14.17
N GLY A 182 9.86 -10.35 -13.20
CA GLY A 182 10.49 -10.63 -11.91
C GLY A 182 9.84 -9.90 -10.74
N PHE A 183 10.47 -9.98 -9.56
CA PHE A 183 10.00 -9.33 -8.34
C PHE A 183 10.69 -7.98 -8.13
N TYR A 184 9.89 -6.93 -8.03
CA TYR A 184 10.34 -5.55 -7.87
C TYR A 184 9.82 -4.98 -6.55
N PRO A 185 10.44 -3.90 -6.04
CA PRO A 185 9.97 -3.29 -4.80
C PRO A 185 8.54 -2.78 -4.95
N ALA A 186 7.71 -3.11 -3.96
CA ALA A 186 6.34 -2.60 -3.90
C ALA A 186 6.30 -1.08 -3.64
N ILE A 187 5.18 -0.44 -3.97
CA ILE A 187 4.99 1.00 -3.77
C ILE A 187 5.20 1.43 -2.31
N GLY A 188 4.75 0.63 -1.34
CA GLY A 188 4.99 0.89 0.09
C GLY A 188 6.49 0.85 0.45
N SER A 189 7.25 -0.05 -0.18
CA SER A 189 8.70 -0.17 -0.03
C SER A 189 9.44 1.04 -0.62
N TRP A 190 8.97 1.56 -1.76
CA TRP A 190 9.50 2.81 -2.34
C TRP A 190 9.26 4.02 -1.43
N VAL A 191 8.09 4.11 -0.79
CA VAL A 191 7.79 5.15 0.20
C VAL A 191 8.71 5.00 1.41
N HIS A 192 8.90 3.77 1.91
CA HIS A 192 9.82 3.50 3.02
C HIS A 192 11.28 3.86 2.68
N TYR A 193 11.73 3.58 1.46
CA TYR A 193 13.08 3.86 1.00
C TYR A 193 13.31 5.36 0.78
N GLY A 194 12.34 6.03 0.17
CA GLY A 194 12.43 7.46 -0.15
C GLY A 194 12.30 8.39 1.05
N LEU A 195 11.57 7.99 2.10
CA LEU A 195 11.24 8.87 3.24
C LEU A 195 11.76 8.36 4.59
N GLY A 196 12.14 9.33 5.43
CA GLY A 196 12.49 9.17 6.83
C GLY A 196 11.29 8.73 7.67
N SER A 197 11.57 8.18 8.85
CA SER A 197 10.52 7.89 9.80
C SER A 197 9.96 9.18 10.38
N LEU A 198 8.66 9.21 10.67
CA LEU A 198 8.09 10.23 11.55
C LEU A 198 8.04 9.76 13.01
N ASN A 199 8.29 8.46 13.23
CA ASN A 199 8.27 7.82 14.53
C ASN A 199 9.20 6.61 14.51
N ASP A 200 10.26 6.64 15.31
CA ASP A 200 11.23 5.55 15.34
C ASP A 200 10.72 4.31 16.07
N ASN A 201 9.59 4.40 16.76
CA ASN A 201 9.03 3.29 17.53
C ASN A 201 8.09 2.37 16.72
N LEU A 202 7.76 2.74 15.47
CA LEU A 202 6.87 1.98 14.61
C LEU A 202 7.49 1.75 13.23
N PRO A 203 7.11 0.68 12.52
CA PRO A 203 7.52 0.49 11.13
C PRO A 203 7.01 1.63 10.25
N LYS A 204 7.76 1.97 9.21
CA LYS A 204 7.26 2.95 8.22
C LYS A 204 6.27 2.33 7.25
N PHE A 205 6.36 1.01 7.01
CA PHE A 205 5.46 0.25 6.14
C PHE A 205 4.86 -0.94 6.91
N VAL A 206 3.54 -0.91 7.10
CA VAL A 206 2.77 -1.92 7.81
C VAL A 206 1.82 -2.62 6.84
N VAL A 207 1.66 -3.94 7.00
CA VAL A 207 0.73 -4.76 6.21
C VAL A 207 -0.25 -5.48 7.16
N MET A 208 -1.53 -5.46 6.81
CA MET A 208 -2.61 -6.09 7.57
C MET A 208 -3.53 -6.88 6.63
N GLY A 209 -4.15 -7.93 7.17
CA GLY A 209 -5.04 -8.81 6.42
C GLY A 209 -4.30 -9.95 5.71
N PRO A 210 -5.05 -10.88 5.07
CA PRO A 210 -4.45 -11.99 4.33
C PRO A 210 -3.76 -11.46 3.07
N PRO A 211 -2.44 -11.66 2.91
CA PRO A 211 -1.73 -11.20 1.72
C PRO A 211 -2.14 -12.01 0.47
N PRO A 212 -1.76 -11.56 -0.73
CA PRO A 212 -1.77 -12.37 -1.95
C PRO A 212 -1.25 -13.79 -1.72
N GLY A 213 -1.85 -14.78 -2.39
CA GLY A 213 -1.31 -16.15 -2.40
C GLY A 213 0.01 -16.21 -3.16
N ASP A 214 0.82 -17.26 -2.92
CA ASP A 214 2.14 -17.41 -3.56
C ASP A 214 2.06 -17.43 -5.10
N CYS A 215 1.02 -18.05 -5.65
CA CYS A 215 0.76 -18.06 -7.10
C CYS A 215 0.44 -16.67 -7.68
N CYS A 216 0.03 -15.72 -6.83
CA CYS A 216 -0.37 -14.35 -7.19
C CYS A 216 0.73 -13.32 -6.87
N GLY A 217 1.93 -13.80 -6.50
CA GLY A 217 3.08 -12.97 -6.12
C GLY A 217 3.40 -12.95 -4.63
N GLY A 218 2.53 -13.49 -3.76
CA GLY A 218 2.81 -13.71 -2.34
C GLY A 218 3.36 -12.48 -1.61
N ALA A 219 4.44 -12.69 -0.86
CA ALA A 219 5.17 -11.62 -0.18
C ALA A 219 5.70 -10.53 -1.11
N GLY A 220 5.93 -10.84 -2.39
CA GLY A 220 6.42 -9.89 -3.40
C GLY A 220 5.53 -8.66 -3.60
N ALA A 221 4.24 -8.75 -3.27
CA ALA A 221 3.33 -7.60 -3.32
C ALA A 221 3.59 -6.54 -2.25
N HIS A 222 4.41 -6.84 -1.24
CA HIS A 222 4.77 -5.93 -0.15
C HIS A 222 6.25 -6.09 0.29
N ASP A 223 7.10 -6.58 -0.61
CA ASP A 223 8.53 -6.79 -0.34
C ASP A 223 9.40 -5.63 -0.82
N GLY A 224 10.56 -5.45 -0.21
CA GLY A 224 11.58 -4.47 -0.60
C GLY A 224 12.36 -4.88 -1.86
N SER A 225 12.38 -6.15 -2.23
CA SER A 225 13.19 -6.71 -3.33
C SER A 225 14.62 -6.19 -3.25
N TYR A 226 15.16 -5.64 -4.35
CA TYR A 226 16.52 -5.09 -4.40
C TYR A 226 16.74 -3.82 -3.54
N LEU A 227 15.70 -3.21 -2.95
CA LEU A 227 15.90 -2.17 -1.94
C LEU A 227 16.50 -2.75 -0.66
N GLY A 228 16.25 -4.04 -0.42
CA GLY A 228 16.66 -4.74 0.79
C GLY A 228 15.47 -5.05 1.70
N PRO A 229 15.57 -6.13 2.50
CA PRO A 229 14.50 -6.60 3.36
C PRO A 229 14.12 -5.62 4.48
N GLU A 230 14.96 -4.63 4.80
CA GLU A 230 14.61 -3.55 5.74
C GLU A 230 13.51 -2.61 5.20
N HIS A 231 13.20 -2.67 3.91
CA HIS A 231 12.15 -1.88 3.25
C HIS A 231 10.86 -2.68 3.02
N SER A 232 10.84 -3.96 3.36
CA SER A 232 9.65 -4.82 3.24
C SER A 232 8.58 -4.44 4.28
N GLY A 233 7.32 -4.69 3.93
CA GLY A 233 6.19 -4.43 4.80
C GLY A 233 6.18 -5.34 6.03
N VAL A 234 5.97 -4.76 7.21
CA VAL A 234 5.87 -5.51 8.47
C VAL A 234 4.43 -5.94 8.70
N SER A 235 4.18 -7.24 8.68
CA SER A 235 2.84 -7.81 8.92
C SER A 235 2.40 -7.68 10.37
N LEU A 236 1.23 -7.07 10.58
CA LEU A 236 0.57 -6.94 11.89
C LEU A 236 -0.74 -7.72 11.93
N ALA A 237 -0.90 -8.55 12.97
CA ALA A 237 -2.11 -9.33 13.19
C ALA A 237 -3.05 -8.64 14.19
N ILE A 238 -4.00 -7.84 13.70
CA ILE A 238 -4.88 -7.03 14.57
C ILE A 238 -5.88 -7.85 15.39
N ASN A 239 -6.21 -9.07 14.93
CA ASN A 239 -7.24 -9.92 15.58
C ASN A 239 -6.66 -11.06 16.44
N ARG A 240 -5.36 -11.02 16.76
CA ARG A 240 -4.70 -12.05 17.58
C ARG A 240 -4.27 -11.46 18.92
N SER A 241 -4.28 -12.29 19.96
CA SER A 241 -3.71 -11.94 21.28
C SER A 241 -2.24 -11.57 21.21
N GLU A 242 -1.54 -12.03 20.16
CA GLU A 242 -0.16 -11.70 19.85
C GLU A 242 -0.12 -10.99 18.47
N PRO A 243 -0.20 -9.65 18.43
CA PRO A 243 -0.27 -8.89 17.18
C PRO A 243 1.04 -8.90 16.39
N LEU A 244 2.14 -9.24 17.07
CA LEU A 244 3.47 -9.47 16.52
C LEU A 244 3.87 -10.92 16.77
N PRO A 245 4.00 -11.75 15.74
CA PRO A 245 4.59 -13.07 15.88
C PRO A 245 5.98 -12.91 16.53
N PHE A 246 6.20 -13.58 17.67
CA PHE A 246 7.48 -13.53 18.42
C PHE A 246 7.85 -12.15 19.00
N GLY A 247 6.92 -11.19 19.02
CA GLY A 247 7.13 -9.84 19.56
C GLY A 247 6.71 -9.67 21.02
N THR A 248 6.00 -10.63 21.60
CA THR A 248 5.60 -10.61 23.01
C THR A 248 6.62 -11.39 23.87
N PRO A 249 7.07 -10.84 25.02
CA PRO A 249 7.81 -11.63 25.99
C PRO A 249 6.93 -12.78 26.50
N GLY A 250 7.54 -13.95 26.75
CA GLY A 250 6.83 -15.05 27.41
C GLY A 250 6.33 -14.65 28.80
N ASN A 251 5.28 -15.32 29.30
CA ASN A 251 4.51 -14.95 30.49
C ASN A 251 5.29 -14.75 31.80
N ASN A 252 6.59 -15.10 31.85
CA ASN A 252 7.44 -15.10 33.04
C ASN A 252 8.68 -14.18 32.92
N ILE A 253 8.67 -13.19 32.03
CA ILE A 253 9.79 -12.24 31.87
C ILE A 253 9.31 -10.86 32.29
N THR A 254 9.97 -10.27 33.30
CA THR A 254 9.71 -8.88 33.69
C THR A 254 10.18 -7.90 32.62
N LEU A 255 9.62 -6.69 32.58
CA LEU A 255 10.07 -5.63 31.66
C LEU A 255 11.58 -5.33 31.82
N ALA A 256 12.12 -5.44 33.04
CA ALA A 256 13.54 -5.23 33.32
C ALA A 256 14.41 -6.35 32.72
N GLU A 257 14.08 -7.62 32.99
CA GLU A 257 14.79 -8.78 32.42
C GLU A 257 14.71 -8.80 30.89
N ARG A 258 13.56 -8.41 30.33
CA ARG A 258 13.39 -8.29 28.88
C ARG A 258 14.30 -7.23 28.29
N ARG A 259 14.38 -6.06 28.93
CA ARG A 259 15.30 -4.98 28.52
C ARG A 259 16.75 -5.47 28.57
N ASP A 260 17.15 -6.23 29.59
CA ASP A 260 18.52 -6.75 29.71
C ASP A 260 18.84 -7.82 28.65
N GLN A 261 17.91 -8.73 28.34
CA GLN A 261 18.05 -9.69 27.24
C GLN A 261 18.27 -8.99 25.90
N LEU A 262 17.53 -7.91 25.66
CA LEU A 262 17.61 -7.15 24.42
C LEU A 262 18.89 -6.29 24.36
N ASN A 263 19.30 -5.68 25.47
CA ASN A 263 20.60 -5.00 25.57
C ASN A 263 21.77 -5.95 25.27
N LEU A 264 21.69 -7.21 25.72
CA LEU A 264 22.67 -8.23 25.39
C LEU A 264 22.63 -8.58 23.90
N LEU A 265 21.44 -8.74 23.33
CA LEU A 265 21.27 -8.99 21.90
C LEU A 265 21.85 -7.85 21.05
N ASP A 266 21.60 -6.59 21.42
CA ASP A 266 22.14 -5.41 20.74
C ASP A 266 23.68 -5.37 20.81
N ARG A 267 24.26 -5.75 21.94
CA ARG A 267 25.72 -5.89 22.08
C ARG A 267 26.28 -6.98 21.17
N LEU A 268 25.65 -8.14 21.13
CA LEU A 268 26.07 -9.25 20.25
C LEU A 268 25.92 -8.88 18.77
N ASN A 269 24.81 -8.24 18.41
CA ASN A 269 24.56 -7.71 17.08
C ASN A 269 25.59 -6.65 16.68
N SER A 270 25.99 -5.77 17.61
CA SER A 270 27.03 -4.76 17.37
C SER A 270 28.39 -5.42 17.07
N VAL A 271 28.76 -6.47 17.79
CA VAL A 271 29.99 -7.25 17.52
C VAL A 271 29.90 -7.90 16.14
N ALA A 272 28.80 -8.60 15.85
CA ALA A 272 28.61 -9.25 14.57
C ALA A 272 28.59 -8.26 13.39
N GLY A 273 28.06 -7.05 13.60
CA GLY A 273 28.06 -5.97 12.60
C GLY A 273 29.47 -5.41 12.32
N VAL A 274 30.40 -5.51 13.26
CA VAL A 274 31.82 -5.18 13.04
C VAL A 274 32.54 -6.32 12.29
N ASP A 275 32.23 -7.57 12.62
CA ASP A 275 32.87 -8.74 12.00
C ASP A 275 32.39 -8.97 10.55
N TYR A 276 31.12 -8.66 10.26
CA TYR A 276 30.49 -8.84 8.95
C TYR A 276 29.87 -7.53 8.43
N PRO A 277 30.69 -6.49 8.20
CA PRO A 277 30.18 -5.15 7.89
C PRO A 277 29.45 -5.10 6.55
N ASP A 278 29.70 -6.05 5.65
CA ASP A 278 29.12 -6.10 4.30
C ASP A 278 27.89 -7.02 4.18
N ASP A 279 27.53 -7.78 5.22
CA ASP A 279 26.35 -8.69 5.19
C ASP A 279 25.03 -7.92 5.36
N ALA A 280 24.34 -7.71 4.23
CA ALA A 280 23.04 -7.03 4.22
C ALA A 280 21.94 -7.79 4.96
N GLN A 281 21.95 -9.13 4.94
CA GLN A 281 20.94 -9.93 5.62
C GLN A 281 21.09 -9.84 7.14
N LEU A 282 22.33 -9.89 7.63
CA LEU A 282 22.62 -9.72 9.05
C LEU A 282 22.18 -8.32 9.52
N ARG A 283 22.57 -7.25 8.82
CA ARG A 283 22.18 -5.87 9.19
C ARG A 283 20.66 -5.69 9.21
N ALA A 284 19.96 -6.22 8.22
CA ALA A 284 18.49 -6.15 8.19
C ALA A 284 17.86 -6.89 9.36
N ARG A 285 18.42 -8.05 9.73
CA ARG A 285 17.96 -8.83 10.89
C ARG A 285 18.19 -8.07 12.21
N ILE A 286 19.34 -7.42 12.37
CA ILE A 286 19.64 -6.55 13.53
C ILE A 286 18.60 -5.43 13.63
N LYS A 287 18.40 -4.66 12.55
CA LYS A 287 17.40 -3.57 12.50
C LYS A 287 15.98 -4.07 12.78
N SER A 288 15.63 -5.26 12.27
CA SER A 288 14.35 -5.90 12.53
C SER A 288 14.16 -6.20 14.01
N TYR A 289 15.20 -6.69 14.71
CA TYR A 289 15.13 -6.93 16.15
C TYR A 289 15.01 -5.63 16.97
N GLU A 290 15.75 -4.58 16.61
CA GLU A 290 15.64 -3.27 17.26
C GLU A 290 14.25 -2.65 17.05
N LEU A 291 13.71 -2.75 15.83
CA LEU A 291 12.36 -2.31 15.52
C LEU A 291 11.33 -3.13 16.32
N ALA A 292 11.46 -4.45 16.32
CA ALA A 292 10.59 -5.34 17.08
C ALA A 292 10.58 -4.96 18.56
N PHE A 293 11.73 -4.61 19.16
CA PHE A 293 11.83 -4.12 20.54
C PHE A 293 11.00 -2.86 20.77
N ARG A 294 11.18 -1.82 19.95
CA ARG A 294 10.43 -0.56 20.10
C ARG A 294 8.93 -0.76 19.89
N MET A 295 8.58 -1.67 18.98
CA MET A 295 7.19 -2.06 18.72
C MET A 295 6.54 -2.78 19.89
N GLN A 296 7.26 -3.54 20.73
CA GLN A 296 6.65 -4.24 21.89
C GLN A 296 5.99 -3.24 22.86
N MET A 297 6.53 -2.03 22.95
CA MET A 297 5.97 -0.97 23.80
C MET A 297 4.84 -0.19 23.11
N SER A 298 4.88 -0.05 21.79
CA SER A 298 4.01 0.87 21.05
C SER A 298 2.81 0.18 20.38
N VAL A 299 2.96 -1.06 19.95
CA VAL A 299 1.92 -1.83 19.23
C VAL A 299 0.74 -2.22 20.12
N PRO A 300 0.92 -2.62 21.40
CA PRO A 300 -0.23 -2.96 22.25
C PRO A 300 -1.27 -1.83 22.31
N GLU A 301 -0.84 -0.57 22.42
CA GLU A 301 -1.76 0.57 22.43
C GLU A 301 -2.49 0.78 21.10
N ILE A 302 -1.85 0.44 19.98
CA ILE A 302 -2.45 0.57 18.65
C ILE A 302 -3.56 -0.46 18.46
N VAL A 303 -3.30 -1.71 18.85
CA VAL A 303 -4.25 -2.83 18.66
C VAL A 303 -5.30 -2.94 19.76
N ARG A 304 -5.09 -2.29 20.92
CA ARG A 304 -6.05 -2.28 22.04
C ARG A 304 -7.25 -1.40 21.71
N ILE A 305 -8.24 -2.01 21.06
CA ILE A 305 -9.47 -1.38 20.58
C ILE A 305 -10.56 -1.42 21.66
N GLU A 306 -10.35 -2.22 22.70
CA GLU A 306 -11.26 -2.41 23.83
C GLU A 306 -11.53 -1.11 24.58
N ASP A 307 -10.58 -0.17 24.55
CA ASP A 307 -10.69 1.14 25.21
C ASP A 307 -11.43 2.19 24.36
N GLU A 308 -11.76 1.89 23.10
CA GLU A 308 -12.48 2.85 22.27
C GLU A 308 -13.91 3.09 22.75
N THR A 309 -14.42 4.30 22.48
CA THR A 309 -15.79 4.67 22.82
C THR A 309 -16.79 3.77 22.10
N SER A 310 -17.98 3.57 22.69
CA SER A 310 -19.07 2.82 22.04
C SER A 310 -19.42 3.39 20.67
N THR A 311 -19.44 4.72 20.54
CA THR A 311 -19.69 5.43 19.28
C THR A 311 -18.64 5.11 18.22
N THR A 312 -17.35 5.13 18.57
CA THR A 312 -16.28 4.73 17.62
C THR A 312 -16.46 3.27 17.19
N LYS A 313 -16.72 2.37 18.14
CA LYS A 313 -16.89 0.95 17.85
C LYS A 313 -18.07 0.69 16.92
N GLU A 314 -19.19 1.37 17.14
CA GLU A 314 -20.38 1.28 16.28
C GLU A 314 -20.11 1.89 14.90
N MET A 315 -19.46 3.05 14.83
CA MET A 315 -19.13 3.71 13.56
C MET A 315 -18.31 2.78 12.65
N TYR A 316 -17.26 2.15 13.20
CA TYR A 316 -16.42 1.18 12.47
C TYR A 316 -17.06 -0.21 12.29
N GLY A 317 -18.29 -0.43 12.75
CA GLY A 317 -19.01 -1.70 12.61
C GLY A 317 -18.45 -2.85 13.45
N LEU A 318 -17.80 -2.56 14.58
CA LEU A 318 -17.19 -3.59 15.42
C LEU A 318 -18.20 -4.49 16.15
N ASN A 319 -19.46 -4.06 16.17
CA ASN A 319 -20.61 -4.78 16.68
C ASN A 319 -21.26 -5.72 15.63
N ASP A 320 -20.97 -5.56 14.34
CA ASP A 320 -21.38 -6.50 13.28
C ASP A 320 -20.22 -7.47 12.99
N PRO A 321 -20.38 -8.80 13.19
CA PRO A 321 -19.36 -9.78 12.86
C PRO A 321 -18.85 -9.71 11.41
N ALA A 322 -19.68 -9.26 10.47
CA ALA A 322 -19.28 -9.10 9.07
C ALA A 322 -18.23 -7.99 8.89
N CYS A 323 -18.37 -6.88 9.62
CA CYS A 323 -17.53 -5.69 9.52
C CYS A 323 -16.33 -5.74 10.48
N ALA A 324 -16.47 -6.44 11.61
CA ALA A 324 -15.56 -6.32 12.74
C ALA A 324 -14.07 -6.50 12.41
N THR A 325 -13.73 -7.40 11.48
CA THR A 325 -12.32 -7.61 11.07
C THR A 325 -11.75 -6.37 10.37
N VAL A 326 -12.43 -5.89 9.33
CA VAL A 326 -11.97 -4.73 8.55
C VAL A 326 -12.12 -3.45 9.35
N GLY A 327 -13.14 -3.37 10.22
CA GLY A 327 -13.32 -2.30 11.20
C GLY A 327 -12.12 -2.16 12.12
N ARG A 328 -11.63 -3.27 12.70
CA ARG A 328 -10.44 -3.27 13.56
C ARG A 328 -9.18 -2.87 12.79
N GLN A 329 -9.00 -3.38 11.57
CA GLN A 329 -7.87 -3.02 10.72
C GLN A 329 -7.88 -1.54 10.33
N SER A 330 -9.05 -0.99 9.99
CA SER A 330 -9.24 0.41 9.61
C SER A 330 -8.97 1.35 10.79
N LEU A 331 -9.49 1.00 11.97
CA LEU A 331 -9.23 1.74 13.19
C LEU A 331 -7.75 1.70 13.60
N ALA A 332 -7.10 0.53 13.47
CA ALA A 332 -5.66 0.41 13.68
C ALA A 332 -4.88 1.26 12.67
N ALA A 333 -5.29 1.29 11.40
CA ALA A 333 -4.68 2.14 10.37
C ALA A 333 -4.77 3.62 10.72
N ARG A 334 -5.93 4.11 11.18
CA ARG A 334 -6.09 5.49 11.68
C ARG A 334 -5.06 5.81 12.77
N ARG A 335 -4.93 4.92 13.76
CA ARG A 335 -3.97 5.07 14.88
C ARG A 335 -2.51 5.01 14.40
N LEU A 336 -2.19 4.17 13.43
CA LEU A 336 -0.85 4.05 12.85
C LEU A 336 -0.44 5.34 12.13
N VAL A 337 -1.32 5.91 11.30
CA VAL A 337 -1.00 7.17 10.58
C VAL A 337 -0.96 8.36 11.53
N GLU A 338 -1.85 8.41 12.54
CA GLU A 338 -1.82 9.41 13.62
C GLU A 338 -0.49 9.37 14.41
N ARG A 339 0.15 8.19 14.50
CA ARG A 339 1.46 7.98 15.12
C ARG A 339 2.63 8.01 14.12
N GLY A 340 2.43 8.48 12.89
CA GLY A 340 3.50 8.74 11.93
C GLY A 340 3.95 7.56 11.07
N VAL A 341 3.17 6.48 10.98
CA VAL A 341 3.43 5.42 9.99
C VAL A 341 3.19 5.96 8.58
N ARG A 342 4.16 5.76 7.67
CA ARG A 342 4.15 6.33 6.32
C ARG A 342 3.22 5.58 5.37
N PHE A 343 3.17 4.26 5.45
CA PHE A 343 2.38 3.44 4.56
C PHE A 343 1.73 2.30 5.34
N VAL A 344 0.40 2.22 5.28
CA VAL A 344 -0.38 1.16 5.90
C VAL A 344 -1.17 0.46 4.81
N GLN A 345 -0.89 -0.81 4.58
CA GLN A 345 -1.57 -1.63 3.60
C GLN A 345 -2.54 -2.61 4.25
N ILE A 346 -3.74 -2.69 3.71
CA ILE A 346 -4.81 -3.57 4.16
C ILE A 346 -5.29 -4.39 2.97
N TYR A 347 -5.12 -5.70 3.07
CA TYR A 347 -5.67 -6.66 2.12
C TYR A 347 -7.01 -7.20 2.60
N ASP A 348 -7.99 -7.26 1.70
CA ASP A 348 -9.24 -8.01 1.90
C ASP A 348 -9.44 -9.00 0.76
N ASN A 349 -9.76 -10.25 1.07
CA ASN A 349 -9.80 -11.35 0.10
C ASN A 349 -11.24 -11.85 -0.16
N GLY A 350 -11.40 -12.52 -1.30
CA GLY A 350 -12.63 -13.20 -1.70
C GLY A 350 -13.48 -12.40 -2.68
N TRP A 351 -12.89 -11.48 -3.45
CA TRP A 351 -13.60 -10.71 -4.47
C TRP A 351 -13.72 -11.44 -5.82
N ASP A 352 -13.10 -12.62 -5.93
CA ASP A 352 -13.08 -13.41 -7.15
C ASP A 352 -14.42 -14.11 -7.43
N ALA A 353 -15.29 -13.42 -8.17
CA ALA A 353 -16.68 -13.79 -8.38
C ALA A 353 -16.99 -14.24 -9.82
N HIS A 354 -16.43 -15.38 -10.23
CA HIS A 354 -16.77 -16.07 -11.48
C HIS A 354 -18.21 -16.63 -11.50
N SER A 355 -18.81 -16.82 -10.32
CA SER A 355 -20.23 -17.16 -10.14
C SER A 355 -20.79 -16.46 -8.89
N LYS A 356 -22.12 -16.43 -8.75
CA LYS A 356 -22.85 -15.87 -7.61
C LYS A 356 -22.40 -14.45 -7.26
N LEU A 357 -22.14 -13.61 -8.26
CA LEU A 357 -21.60 -12.26 -8.07
C LEU A 357 -22.43 -11.44 -7.10
N LYS A 358 -23.76 -11.48 -7.24
CA LYS A 358 -24.66 -10.76 -6.34
C LYS A 358 -24.46 -11.18 -4.88
N GLN A 359 -24.35 -12.47 -4.61
CA GLN A 359 -24.13 -12.98 -3.24
C GLN A 359 -22.72 -12.63 -2.72
N ASN A 360 -21.70 -12.83 -3.56
CA ASN A 360 -20.31 -12.53 -3.22
C ASN A 360 -20.14 -11.05 -2.85
N HIS A 361 -20.47 -10.15 -3.78
CA HIS A 361 -20.28 -8.71 -3.59
C HIS A 361 -21.20 -8.15 -2.51
N SER A 362 -22.43 -8.66 -2.33
CA SER A 362 -23.25 -8.26 -1.17
C SER A 362 -22.56 -8.58 0.16
N THR A 363 -21.89 -9.73 0.25
CA THR A 363 -21.17 -10.15 1.45
C THR A 363 -19.89 -9.35 1.64
N ARG A 364 -19.09 -9.19 0.57
CA ARG A 364 -17.81 -8.47 0.62
C ARG A 364 -18.01 -6.97 0.87
N CYS A 365 -18.90 -6.31 0.14
CA CYS A 365 -19.19 -4.89 0.33
C CYS A 365 -19.74 -4.63 1.74
N LYS A 366 -20.63 -5.49 2.26
CA LYS A 366 -21.09 -5.39 3.66
C LYS A 366 -19.93 -5.38 4.65
N ALA A 367 -18.89 -6.19 4.43
CA ALA A 367 -17.75 -6.30 5.33
C ALA A 367 -16.82 -5.06 5.29
N VAL A 368 -16.70 -4.38 4.15
CA VAL A 368 -15.70 -3.32 3.95
C VAL A 368 -16.27 -1.89 3.91
N ASP A 369 -17.51 -1.70 3.44
CA ASP A 369 -18.06 -0.37 3.17
C ASP A 369 -18.17 0.49 4.44
N GLN A 370 -18.80 -0.05 5.49
CA GLN A 370 -18.93 0.66 6.76
C GLN A 370 -17.57 1.00 7.39
N PRO A 371 -16.61 0.04 7.56
CA PRO A 371 -15.26 0.35 8.03
C PRO A 371 -14.51 1.43 7.25
N ILE A 372 -14.57 1.40 5.91
CA ILE A 372 -13.86 2.35 5.06
C ILE A 372 -14.53 3.75 5.15
N GLY A 373 -15.86 3.81 5.09
CA GLY A 373 -16.60 5.07 5.28
C GLY A 373 -16.37 5.68 6.67
N ALA A 374 -16.30 4.84 7.70
CA ALA A 374 -15.96 5.25 9.06
C ALA A 374 -14.54 5.82 9.15
N LEU A 375 -13.56 5.17 8.51
CA LEU A 375 -12.18 5.67 8.46
C LEU A 375 -12.11 7.05 7.80
N LEU A 376 -12.72 7.23 6.63
CA LEU A 376 -12.72 8.51 5.92
C LEU A 376 -13.33 9.62 6.80
N THR A 377 -14.46 9.32 7.44
CA THR A 377 -15.13 10.24 8.36
C THR A 377 -14.26 10.58 9.57
N ASP A 378 -13.66 9.59 10.23
CA ASP A 378 -12.80 9.77 11.41
C ASP A 378 -11.53 10.56 11.08
N LEU A 379 -10.88 10.25 9.95
CA LEU A 379 -9.72 11.02 9.46
C LEU A 379 -10.09 12.48 9.20
N LYS A 380 -11.26 12.74 8.59
CA LYS A 380 -11.73 14.10 8.31
C LYS A 380 -12.03 14.86 9.60
N GLN A 381 -12.74 14.24 10.55
CA GLN A 381 -13.06 14.84 11.85
C GLN A 381 -11.80 15.21 12.65
N ARG A 382 -10.71 14.47 12.48
CA ARG A 382 -9.43 14.71 13.13
C ARG A 382 -8.50 15.66 12.36
N GLY A 383 -8.89 16.12 11.16
CA GLY A 383 -8.01 16.88 10.27
C GLY A 383 -6.84 16.05 9.70
N LEU A 384 -6.87 14.73 9.84
CA LEU A 384 -5.83 13.82 9.32
C LEU A 384 -6.02 13.49 7.84
N LEU A 385 -7.23 13.66 7.30
CA LEU A 385 -7.52 13.40 5.88
C LEU A 385 -6.73 14.34 4.96
N ASP A 386 -6.44 15.56 5.39
CA ASP A 386 -5.63 16.51 4.61
C ASP A 386 -4.16 16.06 4.49
N GLU A 387 -3.68 15.25 5.44
CA GLU A 387 -2.30 14.77 5.50
C GLU A 387 -2.16 13.26 5.17
N THR A 388 -3.27 12.56 4.89
CA THR A 388 -3.29 11.12 4.62
C THR A 388 -4.02 10.85 3.32
N ILE A 389 -3.39 10.11 2.41
CA ILE A 389 -4.09 9.61 1.23
C ILE A 389 -4.69 8.25 1.55
N VAL A 390 -6.00 8.11 1.36
CA VAL A 390 -6.67 6.80 1.41
C VAL A 390 -6.85 6.32 -0.03
N VAL A 391 -6.33 5.15 -0.34
CA VAL A 391 -6.44 4.50 -1.65
C VAL A 391 -7.31 3.27 -1.51
N TRP A 392 -8.27 3.11 -2.41
CA TRP A 392 -8.99 1.85 -2.60
C TRP A 392 -8.74 1.35 -4.00
N ALA A 393 -8.24 0.12 -4.07
CA ALA A 393 -7.80 -0.49 -5.31
C ALA A 393 -8.13 -1.97 -5.39
N THR A 394 -8.03 -2.48 -6.61
CA THR A 394 -8.20 -3.88 -7.01
C THR A 394 -7.17 -4.20 -8.09
N GLU A 395 -6.84 -5.47 -8.27
CA GLU A 395 -5.85 -5.93 -9.25
C GLU A 395 -6.25 -5.71 -10.72
N PHE A 396 -7.56 -5.82 -11.00
CA PHE A 396 -8.21 -5.55 -12.28
C PHE A 396 -9.73 -5.40 -12.05
N GLY A 397 -10.49 -5.23 -13.13
CA GLY A 397 -11.95 -5.19 -13.12
C GLY A 397 -12.61 -6.53 -13.46
N ARG A 398 -13.91 -6.49 -13.79
CA ARG A 398 -14.67 -7.67 -14.22
C ARG A 398 -15.31 -7.45 -15.59
N THR A 399 -15.46 -8.53 -16.36
CA THR A 399 -15.97 -8.45 -17.73
C THR A 399 -17.40 -7.92 -17.76
N PRO A 400 -17.81 -7.16 -18.79
CA PRO A 400 -19.20 -6.77 -18.98
C PRO A 400 -20.12 -7.95 -19.31
N GLY A 401 -19.55 -9.05 -19.80
CA GLY A 401 -20.27 -10.30 -19.99
C GLY A 401 -20.13 -11.28 -18.83
N SER A 402 -21.02 -12.27 -18.80
CA SER A 402 -21.01 -13.35 -17.79
C SER A 402 -20.09 -14.49 -18.20
N GLU A 403 -19.45 -15.11 -17.20
CA GLU A 403 -18.76 -16.39 -17.37
C GLU A 403 -19.71 -17.56 -17.15
N ARG A 404 -20.49 -17.88 -18.19
CA ARG A 404 -21.42 -19.02 -18.31
C ARG A 404 -22.54 -19.10 -17.25
N SER A 405 -22.45 -18.39 -16.13
CA SER A 405 -23.32 -18.47 -14.96
C SER A 405 -23.81 -17.08 -14.52
N ASP A 406 -23.87 -16.79 -13.22
CA ASP A 406 -24.27 -15.52 -12.61
C ASP A 406 -23.07 -14.75 -12.03
N GLY A 407 -21.90 -14.87 -12.66
CA GLY A 407 -20.68 -14.11 -12.34
C GLY A 407 -19.93 -13.61 -13.57
N ARG A 408 -18.80 -12.92 -13.34
CA ARG A 408 -18.02 -12.22 -14.37
C ARG A 408 -16.56 -12.69 -14.35
N ASP A 409 -15.92 -12.72 -15.51
CA ASP A 409 -14.51 -13.12 -15.66
C ASP A 409 -13.55 -11.94 -15.37
N HIS A 410 -12.25 -12.24 -15.28
CA HIS A 410 -11.15 -11.29 -15.12
C HIS A 410 -11.08 -10.26 -16.26
N HIS A 411 -10.72 -9.01 -15.93
CA HIS A 411 -10.80 -7.94 -16.92
C HIS A 411 -9.74 -6.83 -16.74
N PRO A 412 -8.59 -6.93 -17.43
CA PRO A 412 -7.48 -5.97 -17.29
C PRO A 412 -7.63 -4.69 -18.13
N TYR A 413 -8.62 -4.62 -19.02
CA TYR A 413 -8.71 -3.59 -20.06
C TYR A 413 -9.22 -2.23 -19.58
N GLY A 414 -9.97 -2.22 -18.49
CA GLY A 414 -10.64 -1.05 -17.93
C GLY A 414 -11.21 -1.38 -16.56
N PHE A 415 -10.86 -0.60 -15.54
CA PHE A 415 -11.43 -0.74 -14.21
C PHE A 415 -11.29 0.54 -13.40
N THR A 416 -11.90 0.53 -12.21
CA THR A 416 -11.98 1.69 -11.34
C THR A 416 -11.20 1.50 -10.06
N VAL A 417 -10.52 2.57 -9.64
CA VAL A 417 -9.94 2.76 -8.32
C VAL A 417 -10.35 4.13 -7.81
N TRP A 418 -10.16 4.42 -6.53
CA TRP A 418 -10.37 5.77 -6.03
C TRP A 418 -9.35 6.15 -4.97
N MET A 419 -9.15 7.46 -4.81
CA MET A 419 -8.29 8.04 -3.79
C MET A 419 -9.00 9.20 -3.08
N ALA A 420 -8.67 9.43 -1.82
CA ALA A 420 -9.22 10.51 -1.01
C ALA A 420 -8.14 11.16 -0.13
N GLY A 421 -8.28 12.45 0.13
CA GLY A 421 -7.38 13.19 1.03
C GLY A 421 -6.02 13.53 0.43
N GLY A 422 -5.10 14.00 1.29
CA GLY A 422 -3.70 14.27 0.95
C GLY A 422 -3.49 15.27 -0.19
N GLY A 423 -4.38 16.27 -0.32
CA GLY A 423 -4.32 17.29 -1.38
C GLY A 423 -4.84 16.85 -2.74
N LEU A 424 -5.64 15.79 -2.81
CA LEU A 424 -6.39 15.39 -4.00
C LEU A 424 -7.75 16.11 -4.06
N LYS A 425 -8.28 16.30 -5.27
CA LYS A 425 -9.62 16.87 -5.50
C LYS A 425 -10.69 15.83 -5.19
N GLY A 426 -11.54 16.08 -4.20
CA GLY A 426 -12.71 15.25 -3.92
C GLY A 426 -13.90 15.57 -4.84
N GLY A 427 -14.86 14.64 -4.91
CA GLY A 427 -16.13 14.85 -5.62
C GLY A 427 -15.99 14.86 -7.13
N ILE A 428 -14.96 14.21 -7.67
CA ILE A 428 -14.70 14.15 -9.11
C ILE A 428 -14.63 12.72 -9.62
N THR A 429 -14.94 12.57 -10.90
CA THR A 429 -14.64 11.37 -11.68
C THR A 429 -13.63 11.75 -12.75
N HIS A 430 -12.54 11.00 -12.85
CA HIS A 430 -11.50 11.16 -13.85
C HIS A 430 -11.42 9.95 -14.78
N GLY A 431 -11.35 10.25 -16.07
CA GLY A 431 -11.40 9.26 -17.13
C GLY A 431 -12.73 8.50 -17.18
N ALA A 432 -12.83 7.58 -18.14
CA ALA A 432 -14.00 6.75 -18.33
C ALA A 432 -13.63 5.44 -19.00
N THR A 433 -14.33 4.37 -18.63
CA THR A 433 -14.46 3.20 -19.49
C THR A 433 -15.54 3.44 -20.57
N ASP A 434 -15.53 2.65 -21.64
CA ASP A 434 -16.57 2.70 -22.68
C ASP A 434 -17.99 2.39 -22.15
N GLU A 435 -18.99 2.46 -23.04
CA GLU A 435 -20.41 2.41 -22.68
C GLU A 435 -20.85 1.13 -21.96
N ILE A 436 -20.09 0.04 -22.09
CA ILE A 436 -20.35 -1.21 -21.36
C ILE A 436 -19.30 -1.50 -20.29
N GLY A 437 -18.27 -0.67 -20.16
CA GLY A 437 -17.19 -0.85 -19.18
C GLY A 437 -16.10 -1.82 -19.62
N PHE A 438 -15.89 -1.98 -20.94
CA PHE A 438 -14.89 -2.91 -21.45
C PHE A 438 -13.49 -2.29 -21.46
N HIS A 439 -13.25 -1.20 -22.16
CA HIS A 439 -11.94 -0.56 -22.23
C HIS A 439 -11.94 0.72 -21.42
N ALA A 440 -10.83 1.01 -20.73
CA ALA A 440 -10.49 2.39 -20.41
C ALA A 440 -10.42 3.17 -21.74
N ALA A 441 -11.36 4.09 -21.95
CA ALA A 441 -11.58 4.78 -23.22
C ALA A 441 -11.04 6.21 -23.19
N GLU A 442 -11.18 6.90 -22.07
CA GLU A 442 -10.76 8.28 -21.86
C GLU A 442 -9.70 8.36 -20.75
N ASN A 443 -8.61 9.11 -20.99
CA ASN A 443 -7.52 9.35 -20.04
C ASN A 443 -7.01 8.05 -19.40
N ARG A 444 -6.49 7.12 -20.22
CA ARG A 444 -6.08 5.78 -19.78
C ARG A 444 -4.87 5.83 -18.88
N HIS A 445 -4.96 5.22 -17.71
CA HIS A 445 -3.87 5.17 -16.73
C HIS A 445 -3.40 3.75 -16.47
N TYR A 446 -2.09 3.55 -16.60
CA TYR A 446 -1.47 2.31 -16.14
C TYR A 446 -1.27 2.38 -14.62
N VAL A 447 -1.10 1.23 -13.95
CA VAL A 447 -1.01 1.17 -12.47
C VAL A 447 0.07 2.07 -11.88
N THR A 448 1.17 2.32 -12.59
CA THR A 448 2.25 3.18 -12.10
C THR A 448 1.93 4.67 -12.18
N ASP A 449 0.90 5.10 -12.90
CA ASP A 449 0.41 6.50 -12.83
C ASP A 449 -0.21 6.78 -11.46
N LEU A 450 -0.87 5.77 -10.87
CA LEU A 450 -1.34 5.84 -9.48
C LEU A 450 -0.16 5.95 -8.51
N HIS A 451 0.90 5.15 -8.72
CA HIS A 451 2.13 5.24 -7.93
C HIS A 451 2.77 6.61 -8.04
N ALA A 452 2.91 7.14 -9.26
CA ALA A 452 3.46 8.44 -9.54
C ALA A 452 2.67 9.56 -8.84
N THR A 453 1.34 9.46 -8.84
CA THR A 453 0.45 10.39 -8.14
C THR A 453 0.69 10.38 -6.64
N LEU A 454 0.78 9.20 -6.02
CA LEU A 454 1.03 9.06 -4.59
C LEU A 454 2.41 9.57 -4.18
N LEU A 455 3.45 9.15 -4.91
CA LEU A 455 4.82 9.61 -4.67
C LEU A 455 4.90 11.14 -4.81
N HIS A 456 4.21 11.71 -5.81
CA HIS A 456 4.15 13.15 -5.97
C HIS A 456 3.55 13.85 -4.74
N GLN A 457 2.39 13.40 -4.27
CA GLN A 457 1.74 14.00 -3.09
C GLN A 457 2.56 13.80 -1.80
N LEU A 458 3.36 12.75 -1.71
CA LEU A 458 4.32 12.51 -0.61
C LEU A 458 5.62 13.33 -0.75
N GLY A 459 5.76 14.14 -1.79
CA GLY A 459 6.95 14.96 -2.04
C GLY A 459 8.13 14.17 -2.60
N ILE A 460 7.90 12.97 -3.13
CA ILE A 460 8.92 12.10 -3.72
C ILE A 460 8.93 12.28 -5.24
N ASP A 461 10.09 12.66 -5.78
CA ASP A 461 10.40 12.44 -7.19
C ASP A 461 10.99 11.02 -7.38
N PRO A 462 10.27 10.09 -8.05
CA PRO A 462 10.72 8.71 -8.20
C PRO A 462 11.99 8.59 -9.06
N ARG A 463 12.28 9.57 -9.93
CA ARG A 463 13.49 9.58 -10.77
C ARG A 463 14.77 9.86 -9.97
N ARG A 464 14.62 10.38 -8.75
CA ARG A 464 15.72 10.60 -7.81
C ARG A 464 15.93 9.42 -6.86
N LEU A 465 15.06 8.42 -6.89
CA LEU A 465 15.22 7.17 -6.14
C LEU A 465 15.98 6.14 -6.99
N GLU A 466 17.29 6.35 -7.11
CA GLU A 466 18.17 5.45 -7.86
C GLU A 466 18.92 4.47 -6.94
N VAL A 467 19.00 3.21 -7.37
CA VAL A 467 19.76 2.17 -6.67
C VAL A 467 20.89 1.71 -7.59
N PRO A 468 22.17 1.77 -7.16
CA PRO A 468 23.29 1.31 -7.99
C PRO A 468 23.09 -0.12 -8.49
N GLY A 469 23.28 -0.33 -9.80
CA GLY A 469 23.10 -1.64 -10.45
C GLY A 469 21.65 -2.00 -10.81
N HIS A 470 20.65 -1.22 -10.36
CA HIS A 470 19.23 -1.47 -10.64
C HIS A 470 18.62 -0.31 -11.42
N LYS A 471 18.65 -0.41 -12.76
CA LYS A 471 18.03 0.60 -13.65
C LYS A 471 16.53 0.37 -13.74
N ARG A 472 15.75 1.40 -13.36
CA ARG A 472 14.30 1.45 -13.57
C ARG A 472 13.95 1.81 -15.02
N LEU A 473 12.85 1.27 -15.52
CA LEU A 473 12.29 1.54 -16.84
C LEU A 473 11.30 2.72 -16.78
N ASP A 474 10.99 3.31 -17.94
CA ASP A 474 10.02 4.41 -18.02
C ASP A 474 8.65 4.03 -17.45
N ILE A 475 8.22 2.78 -17.67
CA ILE A 475 6.98 2.24 -17.11
C ILE A 475 6.97 2.23 -15.57
N ASP A 476 8.13 2.13 -14.92
CA ASP A 476 8.24 2.10 -13.46
C ASP A 476 8.00 3.47 -12.82
N PHE A 477 8.13 4.56 -13.60
CA PHE A 477 8.00 5.92 -13.08
C PHE A 477 6.56 6.44 -13.19
N GLY A 478 5.82 5.99 -14.20
CA GLY A 478 4.48 6.49 -14.51
C GLY A 478 4.44 8.01 -14.72
N GLU A 479 3.22 8.53 -14.86
CA GLU A 479 2.94 9.96 -14.87
C GLU A 479 1.89 10.30 -13.80
N PRO A 480 2.12 11.30 -12.93
CA PRO A 480 1.10 11.72 -11.98
C PRO A 480 -0.19 12.14 -12.70
N ILE A 481 -1.33 11.67 -12.21
CA ILE A 481 -2.66 12.02 -12.70
C ILE A 481 -2.95 13.45 -12.23
N ARG A 482 -2.57 14.45 -13.04
CA ARG A 482 -2.59 15.86 -12.63
C ARG A 482 -4.01 16.39 -12.43
N GLU A 483 -4.97 15.82 -13.14
CA GLU A 483 -6.36 16.24 -13.15
C GLU A 483 -7.01 16.08 -11.76
N ILE A 484 -6.57 15.08 -10.99
CA ILE A 484 -7.10 14.79 -9.65
C ILE A 484 -6.31 15.44 -8.51
N ILE A 485 -5.22 16.17 -8.80
CA ILE A 485 -4.42 16.90 -7.79
C ILE A 485 -4.95 18.33 -7.65
N ALA A 486 -5.10 18.82 -6.40
CA ALA A 486 -5.70 20.12 -6.05
C ALA A 486 -4.79 21.33 -6.26
#